data_AF-A0A8S2ABL8-F1
#
_entry.id   AF-A0A8S2ABL8-F1
#
_cell.length_a   1.000
_cell.length_b   1.000
_cell.length_c   1.000
_cell.angle_alpha   90.00
_cell.angle_beta   90.00
_cell.angle_gamma   90.00
#
_symmetry.space_group_name_H-M   'P 1'
#
loop_
_entity.id
_entity.type
_entity.pdbx_description
1 polymer ?
#
loop_
_entity_poly.entity_id
_entity_poly.type
_entity_poly.pdbx_seq_one_letter_code
_entity_poly.pdbx_strand_id
1 'polypeptide(L)'
;MSEIVRVQEILSKLWNLKIASKNCLNLITIISTVAYDPSFETNGSFKDFVSRLLARRNIYRIRKFSLKLRSMEFDSAKYNLVNDCVRNVLHRGVLDLELDIDVNEDYTLPFELFYIFREAVPVFENLFHLSLTTEAAFCWDVLPILLEKSPNLETLTIEARRDEKKLQIMLDLLMLERASSECKVQVKFPVCFASA
;
A
#
# COMPACT_ATOMS: atom_id res chain seq x y z
N MET A 1 20.14 -18.15 21.85
CA MET A 1 19.67 -16.89 22.46
C MET A 1 18.68 -16.28 21.48
N SER A 2 17.38 -16.36 21.80
CA SER A 2 16.28 -16.05 20.86
C SER A 2 16.12 -14.55 20.63
N GLU A 3 15.69 -14.16 19.43
CA GLU A 3 15.40 -12.76 19.04
C GLU A 3 14.48 -12.02 20.03
N ILE A 4 13.63 -12.77 20.74
CA ILE A 4 12.73 -12.27 21.78
C ILE A 4 13.49 -11.54 22.90
N VAL A 5 14.67 -12.04 23.29
CA VAL A 5 15.48 -11.43 24.36
C VAL A 5 16.05 -10.08 23.91
N ARG A 6 16.44 -9.96 22.64
CA ARG A 6 16.93 -8.70 22.06
C ARG A 6 15.82 -7.65 21.95
N VAL A 7 14.60 -8.06 21.62
CA VAL A 7 13.45 -7.14 21.54
C VAL A 7 13.10 -6.56 22.92
N GLN A 8 13.13 -7.38 23.97
CA GLN A 8 12.86 -6.90 25.34
C GLN A 8 13.94 -5.93 25.85
N GLU A 9 15.20 -6.14 25.48
CA GLU A 9 16.31 -5.26 25.87
C GLU A 9 16.29 -3.91 25.11
N ILE A 10 15.81 -3.92 23.87
CA ILE A 10 15.57 -2.68 23.11
C ILE A 10 14.39 -1.91 23.72
N LEU A 11 13.30 -2.59 24.10
CA LEU A 11 12.14 -1.96 24.72
C LEU A 11 12.45 -1.33 26.09
N SER A 12 13.31 -1.96 26.90
CA SER A 12 13.73 -1.40 28.19
C SER A 12 14.61 -0.15 28.02
N LYS A 13 15.47 -0.11 27.00
CA LYS A 13 16.27 1.07 26.64
C LYS A 13 15.39 2.20 26.09
N LEU A 14 14.32 1.86 25.35
CA LEU A 14 13.35 2.83 24.82
C LEU A 14 12.44 3.43 25.89
N TRP A 15 12.13 2.70 26.96
CA TRP A 15 11.29 3.22 28.06
C TRP A 15 11.93 4.42 28.78
N ASN A 16 13.26 4.50 28.77
CA ASN A 16 14.03 5.61 29.35
C ASN A 16 14.02 6.90 28.51
N LEU A 17 13.51 6.86 27.27
CA LEU A 17 13.41 8.03 26.38
C LEU A 17 12.14 8.86 26.56
N LYS A 18 11.46 8.73 27.71
CA LYS A 18 10.22 9.44 28.10
C LYS A 18 10.32 10.99 28.14
N ILE A 19 11.48 11.56 27.78
CA ILE A 19 11.76 13.01 27.74
C ILE A 19 11.80 13.55 26.28
N ALA A 20 11.68 12.70 25.27
CA ALA A 20 11.81 13.15 23.88
C ALA A 20 10.48 13.67 23.31
N SER A 21 10.53 14.89 22.75
CA SER A 21 9.47 15.67 22.08
C SER A 21 8.46 14.84 21.26
N LYS A 22 7.24 15.36 21.05
CA LYS A 22 6.22 14.79 20.12
C LYS A 22 6.81 14.45 18.73
N ASN A 23 7.91 15.08 18.33
CA ASN A 23 8.63 14.81 17.09
C ASN A 23 9.51 13.55 17.11
N CYS A 24 9.80 12.97 18.27
CA CYS A 24 10.65 11.78 18.41
C CYS A 24 9.87 10.46 18.28
N LEU A 25 8.53 10.48 18.41
CA LEU A 25 7.69 9.31 18.09
C LEU A 25 7.75 8.95 16.60
N ASN A 26 8.01 9.94 15.74
CA ASN A 26 8.28 9.75 14.30
C ASN A 26 9.67 9.15 14.02
N LEU A 27 10.60 9.23 14.98
CA LEU A 27 12.00 8.76 14.84
C LEU A 27 12.26 7.41 15.49
N ILE A 28 11.44 6.99 16.46
CA ILE A 28 11.67 5.79 17.30
C ILE A 28 10.83 4.58 16.87
N THR A 29 9.81 4.77 16.04
CA THR A 29 8.92 3.70 15.57
C THR A 29 8.99 3.70 14.06
N ILE A 30 9.04 2.52 13.43
CA ILE A 30 8.88 2.25 11.97
C ILE A 30 10.16 1.68 11.30
N ILE A 31 10.44 0.40 11.55
CA ILE A 31 11.25 -0.47 10.66
C ILE A 31 10.44 -1.73 10.31
N SER A 32 9.15 -1.59 9.97
CA SER A 32 8.41 -2.71 9.40
C SER A 32 8.13 -2.42 7.94
N THR A 33 9.00 -2.95 7.08
CA THR A 33 8.63 -3.27 5.70
C THR A 33 7.83 -4.56 5.74
N VAL A 34 6.62 -4.53 5.21
CA VAL A 34 5.74 -5.69 5.10
C VAL A 34 5.55 -5.93 3.61
N ALA A 35 5.99 -7.09 3.13
CA ALA A 35 5.85 -7.45 1.73
C ALA A 35 5.22 -8.83 1.60
N TYR A 36 4.31 -8.98 0.66
CA TYR A 36 3.87 -10.28 0.18
C TYR A 36 4.07 -10.33 -1.33
N ASP A 37 4.82 -11.31 -1.79
CA ASP A 37 4.97 -11.65 -3.20
C ASP A 37 5.03 -13.18 -3.31
N PRO A 38 4.07 -13.82 -3.99
CA PRO A 38 3.98 -15.26 -4.08
C PRO A 38 5.13 -15.89 -4.86
N SER A 39 5.93 -15.11 -5.59
CA SER A 39 7.15 -15.64 -6.24
C SER A 39 8.23 -16.06 -5.24
N PHE A 40 8.11 -15.69 -3.95
CA PHE A 40 9.03 -16.11 -2.90
C PHE A 40 8.43 -17.24 -2.06
N GLU A 41 9.13 -18.39 -2.01
CA GLU A 41 8.70 -19.60 -1.30
C GLU A 41 8.49 -19.40 0.22
N THR A 42 9.06 -18.35 0.80
CA THR A 42 9.04 -18.09 2.24
C THR A 42 7.74 -17.43 2.76
N ASN A 43 6.85 -16.98 1.87
CA ASN A 43 5.69 -16.15 2.25
C ASN A 43 4.47 -16.95 2.74
N GLY A 44 4.45 -18.26 2.53
CA GLY A 44 3.30 -19.11 2.83
C GLY A 44 2.08 -18.71 1.97
N SER A 45 0.88 -19.15 2.36
CA SER A 45 -0.33 -18.75 1.64
C SER A 45 -0.67 -17.27 1.90
N PHE A 46 -1.33 -16.62 0.93
CA PHE A 46 -1.80 -15.24 1.10
C PHE A 46 -2.70 -15.09 2.34
N LYS A 47 -3.56 -16.08 2.59
CA LYS A 47 -4.42 -16.12 3.78
C LYS A 47 -3.62 -16.12 5.08
N ASP A 48 -2.54 -16.90 5.16
CA ASP A 48 -1.68 -16.95 6.35
C ASP A 48 -0.90 -15.65 6.54
N PHE A 49 -0.46 -15.03 5.44
CA PHE A 49 0.12 -13.69 5.47
C PHE A 49 -0.87 -12.66 6.04
N VAL A 50 -2.09 -12.58 5.50
CA VAL A 50 -3.12 -11.64 5.97
C VAL A 50 -3.46 -11.92 7.43
N SER A 51 -3.62 -13.19 7.81
CA SER A 51 -3.92 -13.57 9.21
C SER A 51 -2.83 -13.09 10.17
N ARG A 52 -1.55 -13.25 9.81
CA ARG A 52 -0.42 -12.74 10.60
C ARG A 52 -0.38 -11.21 10.65
N LEU A 53 -0.70 -10.54 9.55
CA LEU A 53 -0.76 -9.09 9.48
C LEU A 53 -1.85 -8.54 10.40
N LEU A 54 -3.05 -9.13 10.35
CA LEU A 54 -4.19 -8.74 11.18
C LEU A 54 -3.96 -9.05 12.67
N ALA A 55 -3.28 -10.15 13.00
CA ALA A 55 -2.97 -10.54 14.37
C ALA A 55 -1.93 -9.63 15.07
N ARG A 56 -1.13 -8.87 14.30
CA ARG A 56 -0.18 -7.91 14.90
C ARG A 56 -0.94 -6.78 15.60
N ARG A 57 -0.80 -6.69 16.93
CA ARG A 57 -1.24 -5.53 17.72
C ARG A 57 -0.70 -4.23 17.09
N ASN A 58 -1.47 -3.14 17.17
CA ASN A 58 -1.18 -1.82 16.58
C ASN A 58 0.01 -1.09 17.25
N ILE A 59 1.13 -1.78 17.47
CA ILE A 59 2.26 -1.25 18.25
C ILE A 59 3.30 -0.55 17.36
N TYR A 60 3.21 -0.69 16.03
CA TYR A 60 4.16 -0.10 15.08
C TYR A 60 3.43 0.35 13.81
N ARG A 61 3.78 1.55 13.35
CA ARG A 61 3.35 2.08 12.05
C ARG A 61 4.15 1.41 10.92
N ILE A 62 3.49 1.19 9.78
CA ILE A 62 4.09 0.48 8.65
C ILE A 62 4.91 1.47 7.82
N ARG A 63 6.20 1.19 7.59
CA ARG A 63 7.04 2.07 6.76
C ARG A 63 6.63 1.93 5.31
N LYS A 64 6.74 0.70 4.85
CA LYS A 64 6.52 0.29 3.49
C LYS A 64 5.65 -0.95 3.52
N PHE A 65 4.57 -0.91 2.78
CA PHE A 65 3.77 -2.07 2.48
C PHE A 65 3.87 -2.37 0.99
N SER A 66 4.14 -3.62 0.63
CA SER A 66 4.17 -4.07 -0.76
C SER A 66 3.32 -5.33 -0.89
N LEU A 67 2.32 -5.29 -1.76
CA LEU A 67 1.48 -6.44 -2.05
C LEU A 67 1.53 -6.72 -3.54
N LYS A 68 2.16 -7.83 -3.90
CA LYS A 68 2.25 -8.32 -5.27
C LYS A 68 1.43 -9.59 -5.40
N LEU A 69 0.41 -9.55 -6.23
CA LEU A 69 -0.48 -10.67 -6.51
C LEU A 69 -0.56 -10.78 -8.03
N ARG A 70 0.19 -11.74 -8.59
CA ARG A 70 0.39 -11.90 -10.04
C ARG A 70 0.01 -13.31 -10.46
N SER A 71 -0.73 -13.46 -11.57
CA SER A 71 -1.11 -14.78 -12.13
C SER A 71 -1.69 -15.76 -11.09
N MET A 72 -2.58 -15.26 -10.22
CA MET A 72 -3.31 -16.10 -9.26
C MET A 72 -4.78 -16.13 -9.62
N GLU A 73 -5.42 -17.30 -9.49
CA GLU A 73 -6.89 -17.37 -9.59
C GLU A 73 -7.51 -16.72 -8.35
N PHE A 74 -8.36 -15.72 -8.55
CA PHE A 74 -9.10 -15.06 -7.48
C PHE A 74 -10.54 -15.58 -7.41
N ASP A 75 -10.96 -15.89 -6.20
CA ASP A 75 -12.37 -16.04 -5.85
C ASP A 75 -12.82 -14.84 -5.01
N SER A 76 -14.12 -14.76 -4.73
CA SER A 76 -14.70 -13.71 -3.88
C SER A 76 -14.02 -13.63 -2.49
N ALA A 77 -13.59 -14.76 -1.93
CA ALA A 77 -12.94 -14.79 -0.62
C ALA A 77 -11.55 -14.13 -0.65
N LYS A 78 -10.76 -14.36 -1.70
CA LYS A 78 -9.45 -13.74 -1.89
C LYS A 78 -9.57 -12.23 -2.11
N TYR A 79 -10.57 -11.78 -2.86
CA TYR A 79 -10.83 -10.34 -3.00
C TYR A 79 -11.13 -9.66 -1.66
N ASN A 80 -11.94 -10.30 -0.81
CA ASN A 80 -12.18 -9.81 0.55
C ASN A 80 -10.88 -9.73 1.38
N LEU A 81 -9.99 -10.72 1.26
CA LEU A 81 -8.69 -10.69 1.94
C LEU A 81 -7.79 -9.55 1.44
N VAL A 82 -7.78 -9.27 0.14
CA VAL A 82 -7.06 -8.11 -0.43
C VAL A 82 -7.62 -6.83 0.16
N ASN A 83 -8.94 -6.69 0.17
CA ASN A 83 -9.63 -5.53 0.69
C ASN A 83 -9.33 -5.29 2.17
N ASP A 84 -9.44 -6.32 3.00
CA ASP A 84 -9.14 -6.23 4.43
C ASP A 84 -7.68 -5.91 4.67
N CYS A 85 -6.77 -6.45 3.87
CA CYS A 85 -5.35 -6.18 3.94
C CYS A 85 -5.04 -4.70 3.66
N VAL A 86 -5.51 -4.17 2.53
CA VAL A 86 -5.28 -2.77 2.13
C VAL A 86 -5.91 -1.81 3.14
N ARG A 87 -7.17 -2.05 3.54
CA ARG A 87 -7.86 -1.27 4.58
C ARG A 87 -7.06 -1.23 5.88
N ASN A 88 -6.56 -2.37 6.35
CA ASN A 88 -5.81 -2.46 7.59
C ASN A 88 -4.49 -1.68 7.54
N VAL A 89 -3.77 -1.74 6.41
CA VAL A 89 -2.50 -1.04 6.20
C VAL A 89 -2.70 0.48 6.17
N LEU A 90 -3.74 0.96 5.47
CA LEU A 90 -4.10 2.38 5.44
C LEU A 90 -4.47 2.89 6.84
N HIS A 91 -5.26 2.14 7.62
CA HIS A 91 -5.60 2.50 9.00
C HIS A 91 -4.41 2.55 9.95
N ARG A 92 -3.33 1.81 9.66
CA ARG A 92 -2.08 1.86 10.44
C ARG A 92 -1.17 3.02 10.03
N GLY A 93 -1.59 3.85 9.06
CA GLY A 93 -0.85 5.02 8.61
C GLY A 93 0.43 4.67 7.85
N VAL A 94 0.33 3.77 6.87
CA VAL A 94 1.46 3.43 5.99
C VAL A 94 2.07 4.67 5.34
N LEU A 95 3.41 4.69 5.19
CA LEU A 95 4.12 5.80 4.51
C LEU A 95 4.30 5.56 3.02
N ASP A 96 4.68 4.34 2.66
CA ASP A 96 4.92 3.88 1.30
C ASP A 96 4.04 2.67 1.01
N LEU A 97 3.09 2.83 0.09
CA LEU A 97 2.14 1.81 -0.31
C LEU A 97 2.39 1.39 -1.76
N GLU A 98 2.80 0.14 -1.96
CA GLU A 98 3.00 -0.46 -3.27
C GLU A 98 1.97 -1.59 -3.48
N LEU A 99 1.10 -1.44 -4.47
CA LEU A 99 0.11 -2.44 -4.86
C LEU A 99 0.38 -2.86 -6.31
N ASP A 100 0.69 -4.13 -6.50
CA ASP A 100 0.88 -4.77 -7.80
C ASP A 100 -0.10 -5.94 -7.89
N ILE A 101 -1.33 -5.63 -8.26
CA ILE A 101 -2.45 -6.55 -8.23
C ILE A 101 -2.90 -6.78 -9.67
N ASP A 102 -2.52 -7.92 -10.20
CA ASP A 102 -2.84 -8.40 -11.53
C ASP A 102 -3.80 -9.58 -11.40
N VAL A 103 -5.08 -9.23 -11.48
CA VAL A 103 -6.23 -10.09 -11.25
C VAL A 103 -7.23 -9.89 -12.38
N ASN A 104 -8.28 -10.72 -12.43
CA ASN A 104 -9.32 -10.64 -13.45
C ASN A 104 -9.84 -9.20 -13.68
N GLU A 105 -10.18 -8.90 -14.93
CA GLU A 105 -10.53 -7.55 -15.41
C GLU A 105 -11.74 -6.92 -14.70
N ASP A 106 -12.54 -7.71 -13.99
CA ASP A 106 -13.76 -7.29 -13.29
C ASP A 106 -13.53 -6.82 -11.85
N TYR A 107 -12.31 -6.98 -11.31
CA TYR A 107 -12.02 -6.52 -9.95
C TYR A 107 -11.52 -5.07 -9.92
N THR A 108 -12.26 -4.23 -9.18
CA THR A 108 -11.84 -2.90 -8.77
C THR A 108 -11.69 -2.83 -7.26
N LEU A 109 -10.79 -1.97 -6.77
CA LEU A 109 -10.71 -1.69 -5.33
C LEU A 109 -12.01 -0.98 -4.90
N PRO A 110 -12.82 -1.55 -4.00
CA PRO A 110 -14.08 -0.96 -3.60
C PRO A 110 -13.86 0.36 -2.87
N PHE A 111 -14.71 1.36 -3.13
CA PHE A 111 -14.65 2.64 -2.43
C PHE A 111 -14.87 2.47 -0.92
N GLU A 112 -15.60 1.42 -0.51
CA GLU A 112 -15.85 1.01 0.88
C GLU A 112 -14.58 0.66 1.65
N LEU A 113 -13.43 0.52 0.98
CA LEU A 113 -12.13 0.41 1.66
C LEU A 113 -11.81 1.65 2.49
N PHE A 114 -12.26 2.80 2.04
CA PHE A 114 -11.89 4.08 2.63
C PHE A 114 -12.93 4.59 3.62
N TYR A 115 -14.06 3.92 3.84
CA TYR A 115 -15.06 4.36 4.81
C TYR A 115 -14.81 3.73 6.18
N ILE A 116 -14.61 4.58 7.19
CA ILE A 116 -14.72 4.14 8.59
C ILE A 116 -16.15 4.44 9.05
N PHE A 117 -16.87 3.40 9.51
CA PHE A 117 -18.21 3.49 10.10
C PHE A 117 -19.30 4.18 9.24
N ARG A 118 -19.14 4.22 7.91
CA ARG A 118 -20.09 4.87 6.96
C ARG A 118 -20.25 6.39 7.13
N GLU A 119 -19.38 7.07 7.89
CA GLU A 119 -19.59 8.49 8.25
C GLU A 119 -18.58 9.43 7.58
N ALA A 120 -17.32 9.01 7.35
CA ALA A 120 -16.35 9.80 6.57
C ALA A 120 -15.18 8.95 6.05
N VAL A 121 -14.58 9.39 4.93
CA VAL A 121 -13.29 8.90 4.46
C VAL A 121 -12.16 9.56 5.28
N PRO A 122 -11.29 8.78 5.95
CA PRO A 122 -10.24 9.33 6.80
C PRO A 122 -9.17 10.02 5.96
N VAL A 123 -8.47 10.99 6.56
CA VAL A 123 -7.32 11.63 5.94
C VAL A 123 -6.08 10.76 6.17
N PHE A 124 -5.40 10.40 5.09
CA PHE A 124 -4.14 9.66 5.05
C PHE A 124 -2.95 10.64 5.07
N GLU A 125 -2.82 11.43 6.13
CA GLU A 125 -1.72 12.39 6.35
C GLU A 125 -0.31 11.75 6.33
N ASN A 126 -0.30 10.44 6.41
CA ASN A 126 0.87 9.62 6.62
C ASN A 126 1.41 9.00 5.34
N LEU A 127 0.64 9.03 4.25
CA LEU A 127 0.98 8.43 2.97
C LEU A 127 1.77 9.43 2.13
N PHE A 128 3.06 9.13 1.90
CA PHE A 128 3.98 9.97 1.13
C PHE A 128 4.25 9.38 -0.27
N HIS A 129 4.22 8.06 -0.39
CA HIS A 129 4.48 7.36 -1.64
C HIS A 129 3.39 6.34 -1.92
N LEU A 130 2.79 6.43 -3.11
CA LEU A 130 1.81 5.49 -3.61
C LEU A 130 2.32 4.95 -4.94
N SER A 131 2.45 3.63 -5.04
CA SER A 131 2.83 2.92 -6.27
C SER A 131 1.75 1.92 -6.63
N LEU A 132 1.24 2.03 -7.86
CA LEU A 132 0.17 1.20 -8.39
C LEU A 132 0.65 0.58 -9.69
N THR A 133 0.75 -0.75 -9.72
CA THR A 133 1.09 -1.51 -10.93
C THR A 133 -0.18 -2.19 -11.43
N THR A 134 -0.55 -1.95 -12.69
CA THR A 134 -1.81 -2.47 -13.24
C THR A 134 -1.77 -2.84 -14.73
N GLU A 135 -2.64 -3.77 -15.11
CA GLU A 135 -2.94 -4.19 -16.48
C GLU A 135 -4.16 -3.48 -17.10
N ALA A 136 -5.07 -2.95 -16.30
CA ALA A 136 -6.35 -2.38 -16.74
C ALA A 136 -6.80 -1.26 -15.78
N ALA A 137 -8.09 -0.90 -15.78
CA ALA A 137 -8.64 0.21 -15.02
C ALA A 137 -8.62 0.04 -13.47
N PHE A 138 -7.72 -0.78 -12.94
CA PHE A 138 -7.57 -1.03 -11.52
C PHE A 138 -7.43 0.28 -10.77
N CYS A 139 -8.38 0.52 -9.87
CA CYS A 139 -8.42 1.62 -8.92
C CYS A 139 -8.63 3.05 -9.45
N TRP A 140 -8.91 3.28 -10.75
CA TRP A 140 -9.16 4.64 -11.24
C TRP A 140 -10.37 5.30 -10.57
N ASP A 141 -11.40 4.53 -10.23
CA ASP A 141 -12.59 5.05 -9.55
C ASP A 141 -12.27 5.54 -8.12
N VAL A 142 -11.27 4.96 -7.48
CA VAL A 142 -10.88 5.29 -6.10
C VAL A 142 -9.64 6.17 -6.01
N LEU A 143 -8.85 6.24 -7.07
CA LEU A 143 -7.61 7.02 -7.11
C LEU A 143 -7.86 8.51 -6.81
N PRO A 144 -8.83 9.21 -7.42
CA PRO A 144 -9.15 10.60 -7.06
C PRO A 144 -9.42 10.78 -5.57
N ILE A 145 -10.21 9.88 -4.97
CA ILE A 145 -10.57 9.91 -3.55
C ILE A 145 -9.32 9.71 -2.69
N LEU A 146 -8.47 8.75 -3.03
CA LEU A 146 -7.23 8.48 -2.30
C LEU A 146 -6.26 9.67 -2.38
N LEU A 147 -6.17 10.32 -3.54
CA LEU A 147 -5.35 11.52 -3.72
C LEU A 147 -5.89 12.71 -2.91
N GLU A 148 -7.21 12.93 -2.93
CA GLU A 148 -7.88 13.97 -2.13
C GLU A 148 -7.63 13.77 -0.63
N LYS A 149 -7.60 12.51 -0.19
CA LYS A 149 -7.46 12.16 1.22
C LYS A 149 -6.01 12.01 1.64
N SER A 150 -5.04 12.18 0.74
CA SER A 150 -3.60 12.06 1.03
C SER A 150 -2.90 13.40 0.82
N PRO A 151 -3.07 14.38 1.73
CA PRO A 151 -2.58 15.75 1.51
C PRO A 151 -1.05 15.84 1.42
N ASN A 152 -0.33 14.90 2.04
CA ASN A 152 1.13 14.86 2.07
C ASN A 152 1.73 13.91 1.02
N LEU A 153 0.94 13.46 0.04
CA LEU A 153 1.44 12.58 -1.00
C LEU A 153 2.46 13.31 -1.87
N GLU A 154 3.72 12.87 -1.80
CA GLU A 154 4.82 13.46 -2.55
C GLU A 154 5.00 12.80 -3.91
N THR A 155 4.78 11.49 -3.99
CA THR A 155 5.00 10.71 -5.20
C THR A 155 3.85 9.73 -5.45
N LEU A 156 3.22 9.86 -6.62
CA LEU A 156 2.35 8.86 -7.22
C LEU A 156 3.10 8.18 -8.35
N THR A 157 3.33 6.88 -8.25
CA THR A 157 3.89 6.05 -9.32
C THR A 157 2.80 5.17 -9.91
N ILE A 158 2.59 5.25 -11.22
CA ILE A 158 1.71 4.32 -11.95
C ILE A 158 2.57 3.53 -12.91
N GLU A 159 2.62 2.21 -12.73
CA GLU A 159 3.36 1.29 -13.58
C GLU A 159 2.37 0.51 -14.44
N ALA A 160 2.37 0.76 -15.76
CA ALA A 160 1.59 -0.03 -16.69
C ALA A 160 2.33 -1.34 -16.99
N ARG A 161 1.63 -2.47 -17.12
CA ARG A 161 2.25 -3.73 -17.55
C ARG A 161 2.22 -3.99 -19.05
N ARG A 162 1.27 -3.40 -19.76
CA ARG A 162 1.10 -3.57 -21.21
C ARG A 162 1.20 -2.23 -21.94
N ASP A 163 1.99 -2.20 -23.00
CA ASP A 163 2.22 -0.99 -23.81
C ASP A 163 0.94 -0.47 -24.47
N GLU A 164 0.03 -1.35 -24.87
CA GLU A 164 -1.23 -0.99 -25.52
C GLU A 164 -2.17 -0.15 -24.62
N LYS A 165 -1.98 -0.19 -23.30
CA LYS A 165 -2.77 0.56 -22.32
C LYS A 165 -2.15 1.90 -21.94
N LYS A 166 -0.95 2.20 -22.46
CA LYS A 166 -0.22 3.44 -22.16
C LYS A 166 -1.02 4.70 -22.44
N LEU A 167 -1.65 4.78 -23.62
CA LEU A 167 -2.44 5.95 -24.02
C LEU A 167 -3.68 6.10 -23.16
N GLN A 168 -4.35 5.00 -22.81
CA GLN A 168 -5.54 5.03 -21.96
C GLN A 168 -5.19 5.53 -20.56
N ILE A 169 -4.14 4.99 -19.94
CA ILE A 169 -3.65 5.42 -18.62
C ILE A 169 -3.28 6.91 -18.63
N MET A 170 -2.63 7.38 -19.69
CA MET A 170 -2.31 8.80 -19.83
C MET A 170 -3.56 9.68 -19.96
N LEU A 171 -4.56 9.25 -20.73
CA LEU A 171 -5.83 9.97 -20.84
C LEU A 171 -6.56 10.01 -19.50
N ASP A 172 -6.65 8.89 -18.78
CA ASP A 172 -7.31 8.82 -17.48
C ASP A 172 -6.59 9.71 -16.45
N LEU A 173 -5.25 9.76 -16.47
CA LEU A 173 -4.44 10.67 -15.65
C LEU A 173 -4.68 12.15 -15.94
N LEU A 174 -4.94 12.52 -17.20
CA LEU A 174 -5.26 13.90 -17.57
C LEU A 174 -6.64 14.33 -17.07
N MET A 175 -7.53 13.36 -16.84
CA MET A 175 -8.88 13.58 -16.32
C MET A 175 -8.95 13.57 -14.79
N LEU A 176 -7.86 13.22 -14.09
CA LEU A 176 -7.78 13.37 -12.64
C LEU A 176 -7.73 14.86 -12.27
N GLU A 177 -8.84 15.40 -11.76
CA GLU A 177 -8.86 16.69 -11.09
C GLU A 177 -7.88 16.63 -9.90
N ARG A 178 -6.72 17.27 -10.07
CA ARG A 178 -5.63 17.20 -9.09
C ARG A 178 -6.06 17.80 -7.75
N ALA A 179 -6.23 16.96 -6.74
CA ALA A 179 -6.47 17.41 -5.37
C ALA A 179 -5.21 17.93 -4.67
N SER A 180 -4.01 17.51 -5.09
CA SER A 180 -2.73 17.99 -4.56
C SER A 180 -1.87 18.59 -5.67
N SER A 181 -1.66 19.90 -5.63
CA SER A 181 -0.81 20.63 -6.57
C SER A 181 0.68 20.31 -6.44
N GLU A 182 1.09 19.72 -5.32
CA GLU A 182 2.50 19.44 -4.98
C GLU A 182 2.92 17.98 -5.24
N CYS A 183 1.95 17.08 -5.46
CA CYS A 183 2.23 15.67 -5.72
C CYS A 183 2.93 15.47 -7.08
N LYS A 184 4.09 14.82 -7.07
CA LYS A 184 4.81 14.40 -8.29
C LYS A 184 4.17 13.13 -8.83
N VAL A 185 3.63 13.21 -10.04
CA VAL A 185 3.10 12.04 -10.75
C VAL A 185 4.19 11.49 -11.67
N GLN A 186 4.56 10.23 -11.44
CA GLN A 186 5.50 9.47 -12.23
C GLN A 186 4.74 8.32 -12.91
N VAL A 187 4.84 8.23 -14.23
CA VAL A 187 4.28 7.11 -14.98
C VAL A 187 5.44 6.30 -15.53
N LYS A 188 5.52 5.03 -15.14
CA LYS A 188 6.54 4.11 -15.63
C LYS A 188 5.89 3.11 -16.57
N PHE A 189 6.65 2.74 -17.59
CA PHE A 189 6.26 1.73 -18.56
C PHE A 189 7.34 0.64 -18.57
N PRO A 190 6.99 -0.62 -18.84
CA PRO A 190 7.98 -1.67 -19.00
C PRO A 190 8.80 -1.30 -20.23
N VAL A 191 10.13 -1.35 -20.11
CA VAL A 191 10.98 -1.24 -21.29
C VAL A 191 10.97 -2.60 -21.98
N CYS A 192 10.13 -2.76 -23.00
CA CYS A 192 10.15 -3.96 -23.84
C CYS A 192 11.48 -4.02 -24.60
N PHE A 193 12.40 -4.89 -24.16
CA PHE A 193 13.49 -5.33 -25.03
C PHE A 193 12.89 -6.36 -25.99
N ALA A 194 12.65 -5.96 -27.24
CA ALA A 194 12.40 -6.92 -28.30
C ALA A 194 13.65 -7.80 -28.45
N SER A 195 13.56 -9.06 -28.04
CA SER A 195 14.56 -10.07 -28.40
C SER A 195 14.47 -10.30 -29.91
N ALA A 196 15.53 -9.89 -30.61
CA ALA A 196 15.73 -10.11 -32.05
C ALA A 196 15.99 -11.58 -32.39
#